data_AF-A0A6P4IC10-F1
#
_entry.id   AF-A0A6P4IC10-F1
#
_cell.length_a   1.000
_cell.length_b   1.000
_cell.length_c   1.000
_cell.angle_alpha   90.00
_cell.angle_beta   90.00
_cell.angle_gamma   90.00
#
_symmetry.space_group_name_H-M   'P 1'
#
loop_
_entity.id
_entity.type
_entity.pdbx_description
1 polymer ?
#
loop_
_entity_poly.entity_id
_entity_poly.type
_entity_poly.pdbx_seq_one_letter_code
_entity_poly.pdbx_strand_id
1 'polypeptide(L)'
;MSAARLYTGFRLFSSNPVGGQRLVEAVAVTKNGRTIVAWHPEPSFPYENTRPLPKIAEAQSSSVVKETALNSAMRAFKSKHPEVARQELMQLTHTTKHRWFPRARDNKAKKTPMDRPYL
;
A
#
# COMPACT_ATOMS: atom_id res chain seq x y z
N MET A 1 34.62 26.03 20.20
CA MET A 1 33.42 25.28 19.78
C MET A 1 32.46 26.26 19.10
N SER A 2 32.37 26.24 17.77
CA SER A 2 31.65 27.26 16.99
C SER A 2 30.21 26.82 16.73
N ALA A 3 29.24 27.49 17.37
CA ALA A 3 27.82 27.18 17.24
C ALA A 3 27.22 27.81 15.98
N ALA A 4 26.37 27.06 15.26
CA ALA A 4 25.53 27.59 14.20
C ALA A 4 24.46 28.51 14.81
N ARG A 5 24.33 29.74 14.29
CA ARG A 5 23.34 30.71 14.78
C ARG A 5 21.99 30.37 14.16
N LEU A 6 21.01 29.95 14.97
CA LEU A 6 19.63 29.82 14.53
C LEU A 6 19.07 31.23 14.27
N TYR A 7 19.01 31.64 13.01
CA TYR A 7 18.27 32.84 12.63
C TYR A 7 16.78 32.51 12.73
N THR A 8 16.18 32.72 13.90
CA THR A 8 14.73 32.64 14.15
C THR A 8 13.97 33.82 13.52
N GLY A 9 14.43 34.30 12.35
CA GLY A 9 13.96 35.52 11.70
C GLY A 9 13.21 35.31 10.38
N PHE A 10 13.24 34.11 9.80
CA PHE A 10 12.40 33.77 8.66
C PHE A 10 11.36 32.74 9.12
N ARG A 11 10.12 33.20 9.34
CA ARG A 11 8.97 32.28 9.36
C ARG A 11 8.97 31.58 7.99
N LEU A 12 9.40 30.32 7.94
CA LEU A 12 9.12 29.46 6.80
C LEU A 12 7.59 29.45 6.64
N PHE A 13 7.11 30.00 5.53
CA PHE A 13 5.70 30.01 5.17
C PHE A 13 5.10 28.63 5.46
N SER A 14 4.09 28.59 6.32
CA SER A 14 3.51 27.34 6.83
C SER A 14 2.61 26.64 5.82
N SER A 15 2.38 27.24 4.65
CA SER A 15 1.53 26.65 3.62
C SER A 15 2.38 25.76 2.72
N ASN A 16 2.12 24.45 2.76
CA ASN A 16 2.47 23.56 1.66
C ASN A 16 1.30 23.60 0.67
N PRO A 17 1.34 24.39 -0.42
CA PRO A 17 0.18 24.62 -1.29
C PRO A 17 -0.28 23.37 -2.05
N VAL A 18 0.54 22.31 -2.03
CA VAL A 18 0.33 21.05 -2.77
C VAL A 18 -0.34 19.97 -1.90
N GLY A 19 -0.58 20.23 -0.61
CA GLY A 19 -1.32 19.29 0.27
C GLY A 19 -0.59 18.00 0.63
N GLY A 20 0.74 17.95 0.47
CA GLY A 20 1.59 16.79 0.81
C GLY A 20 2.20 16.85 2.22
N GLN A 21 2.77 15.73 2.67
CA GLN A 21 3.51 15.66 3.93
C GLN A 21 4.71 16.62 3.92
N ARG A 22 4.80 17.48 4.93
CA ARG A 22 5.95 18.36 5.14
C ARG A 22 7.04 17.58 5.88
N LEU A 23 7.98 17.02 5.14
CA LEU A 23 9.11 16.27 5.71
C LEU A 23 10.23 17.18 6.26
N VAL A 24 10.26 18.46 5.84
CA VAL A 24 11.26 19.43 6.30
C VAL A 24 10.69 20.28 7.43
N GLU A 25 11.23 20.09 8.63
CA GLU A 25 10.80 20.82 9.82
C GLU A 25 11.44 22.21 9.85
N ALA A 26 12.77 22.26 9.69
CA ALA A 26 13.53 23.50 9.75
C ALA A 26 14.57 23.58 8.62
N VAL A 27 14.85 24.81 8.19
CA VAL A 27 15.91 25.12 7.23
C VAL A 27 16.79 26.19 7.86
N ALA A 28 18.10 25.99 7.87
CA ALA A 28 19.08 26.91 8.39
C ALA A 28 20.12 27.25 7.33
N VAL A 29 20.66 28.46 7.41
CA VAL A 29 21.79 28.89 6.57
C VAL A 29 23.04 28.90 7.43
N THR A 30 24.15 28.37 6.92
CA THR A 30 25.43 28.39 7.65
C THR A 30 25.92 29.83 7.84
N LYS A 31 26.76 30.08 8.87
CA LYS A 31 27.28 31.43 9.18
C LYS A 31 27.92 32.13 7.97
N ASN A 32 28.47 31.36 7.04
CA ASN A 32 29.16 31.86 5.85
C ASN A 32 28.21 32.17 4.68
N GLY A 33 26.91 31.87 4.79
CA GLY A 33 25.90 32.11 3.75
C GLY A 33 26.00 31.19 2.51
N ARG A 34 27.01 30.32 2.45
CA ARG A 34 27.32 29.48 1.28
C ARG A 34 26.60 28.14 1.23
N THR A 35 25.96 27.74 2.33
CA THR A 35 25.32 26.43 2.44
C THR A 35 23.99 26.55 3.17
N ILE A 36 22.98 25.90 2.61
CA ILE A 36 21.66 25.77 3.20
C ILE A 36 21.55 24.33 3.72
N VAL A 37 21.14 24.18 4.97
CA VAL A 37 20.98 22.91 5.67
C VAL A 37 19.50 22.72 5.98
N ALA A 38 18.96 21.55 5.68
CA ALA A 38 17.58 21.17 6.00
C ALA A 38 17.58 20.09 7.08
N TRP A 39 16.76 20.30 8.11
CA TRP A 39 16.48 19.31 9.15
C TRP A 39 15.16 18.62 8.82
N HIS A 40 15.23 17.31 8.54
CA HIS A 40 14.10 16.50 8.11
C HIS A 40 14.04 15.16 8.87
N PRO A 41 13.74 15.17 10.18
CA PRO A 41 13.55 13.93 10.92
C PRO A 41 12.35 13.17 10.35
N GLU A 42 12.41 11.84 10.40
CA GLU A 42 11.28 11.02 9.97
C GLU A 42 10.11 11.17 10.97
N PRO A 43 8.92 11.59 10.53
CA PRO A 43 7.77 11.73 11.43
C PRO A 43 7.24 10.35 11.82
N SER A 44 7.01 10.13 13.11
CA SER A 44 6.33 8.93 13.59
C SER A 44 4.81 9.03 13.38
N PHE A 45 4.16 7.88 13.16
CA PHE A 45 2.70 7.82 13.09
C PHE A 45 2.11 7.81 14.51
N PRO A 46 1.20 8.75 14.87
CA PRO A 46 0.65 8.82 16.21
C PRO A 46 -0.29 7.64 16.50
N TYR A 47 -0.19 7.09 17.71
CA TYR A 47 -0.95 5.91 18.13
C TYR A 47 -2.48 6.14 18.09
N GLU A 48 -2.93 7.35 18.43
CA GLU A 48 -4.35 7.73 18.45
C GLU A 48 -5.03 7.63 17.08
N ASN A 49 -4.25 7.73 15.99
CA ASN A 49 -4.74 7.60 14.62
C ASN A 49 -4.68 6.15 14.10
N THR A 50 -4.24 5.20 14.93
CA THR A 50 -4.25 3.77 14.58
C THR A 50 -5.59 3.13 14.93
N ARG A 51 -5.92 2.01 14.28
CA ARG A 51 -7.06 1.17 14.66
C ARG A 51 -6.54 -0.17 15.18
N PRO A 52 -7.17 -0.75 16.22
CA PRO A 52 -6.80 -2.07 16.68
C PRO A 52 -7.04 -3.10 15.57
N LEU A 53 -6.17 -4.12 15.51
CA LEU A 53 -6.34 -5.23 14.58
C LEU A 53 -7.63 -6.00 14.93
N PRO A 54 -8.47 -6.35 13.95
CA PRO A 54 -9.65 -7.16 14.21
C PRO A 54 -9.22 -8.55 14.67
N LYS A 55 -9.85 -9.07 15.73
CA LYS A 55 -9.66 -10.45 16.17
C LYS A 55 -10.33 -11.36 15.13
N ILE A 56 -9.54 -12.09 14.36
CA ILE A 56 -10.06 -13.13 13.48
C ILE A 56 -10.46 -14.29 14.40
N ALA A 57 -11.77 -14.48 14.59
CA ALA A 57 -12.25 -15.69 15.22
C ALA A 57 -11.93 -16.85 14.25
N GLU A 58 -10.96 -17.68 14.59
CA GLU A 58 -10.83 -18.99 13.96
C GLU A 58 -12.16 -19.69 14.19
N ALA A 59 -12.91 -19.91 13.11
CA ALA A 59 -14.16 -20.63 13.17
C ALA A 59 -13.83 -22.04 13.69
N GLN A 60 -14.05 -22.26 14.99
CA GLN A 60 -13.84 -23.56 15.60
C GLN A 60 -14.81 -24.55 14.94
N SER A 61 -14.31 -25.34 13.99
CA SER A 61 -15.00 -26.49 13.44
C SER A 61 -14.92 -27.63 14.47
N SER A 62 -15.63 -27.48 15.59
CA SER A 62 -15.64 -28.47 16.68
C SER A 62 -16.28 -29.81 16.33
N SER A 63 -16.72 -30.03 15.08
CA SER A 63 -17.38 -31.26 14.65
C SER A 63 -16.89 -31.73 13.28
N VAL A 64 -16.21 -32.88 13.26
CA VAL A 64 -15.66 -33.57 12.07
C VAL A 64 -16.69 -33.72 10.93
N VAL A 65 -17.98 -33.90 11.27
CA VAL A 65 -19.08 -34.03 10.30
C VAL A 65 -19.36 -32.73 9.53
N LYS A 66 -19.15 -31.56 10.14
CA LYS A 66 -19.32 -30.27 9.46
C LYS A 66 -18.17 -30.00 8.49
N GLU A 67 -16.96 -30.45 8.82
CA GLU A 67 -15.79 -30.27 7.95
C GLU A 67 -15.90 -31.07 6.65
N THR A 68 -16.39 -32.30 6.70
CA THR A 68 -16.57 -33.13 5.50
C THR A 68 -17.63 -32.54 4.56
N ALA A 69 -18.74 -32.03 5.12
CA ALA A 69 -19.77 -31.32 4.36
C ALA A 69 -19.24 -30.02 3.73
N LEU A 70 -18.46 -29.23 4.50
CA LEU A 70 -17.83 -27.99 4.01
C LEU A 70 -16.83 -28.29 2.88
N ASN A 71 -15.96 -29.28 3.08
CA ASN A 71 -14.99 -29.72 2.07
C ASN A 71 -15.68 -30.25 0.80
N SER A 72 -16.80 -30.97 0.94
CA SER A 72 -17.60 -31.44 -0.20
C SER A 72 -18.22 -30.27 -0.97
N ALA A 73 -18.79 -29.29 -0.27
CA ALA A 73 -19.31 -28.07 -0.88
C ALA A 73 -18.20 -27.28 -1.59
N MET A 74 -17.04 -27.08 -0.96
CA MET A 74 -15.87 -26.42 -1.56
C MET A 74 -15.37 -27.13 -2.82
N ARG A 75 -15.42 -28.47 -2.85
CA ARG A 75 -15.07 -29.27 -4.03
C ARG A 75 -16.08 -29.08 -5.16
N ALA A 76 -17.37 -29.00 -4.85
CA ALA A 76 -18.41 -28.71 -5.86
C ALA A 76 -18.22 -27.31 -6.49
N PHE A 77 -17.67 -26.35 -5.75
CA PHE A 77 -17.32 -25.03 -6.27
C PHE A 77 -16.02 -24.99 -7.10
N LYS A 78 -15.26 -26.09 -7.26
CA LYS A 78 -14.05 -26.09 -8.10
C LYS A 78 -14.36 -25.94 -9.59
N SER A 79 -15.48 -26.47 -10.07
CA SER A 79 -15.88 -26.40 -11.47
C SER A 79 -17.02 -25.40 -11.66
N LYS A 80 -16.73 -24.10 -11.53
CA LYS A 80 -17.70 -23.06 -11.86
C LYS A 80 -17.78 -22.86 -13.38
N HIS A 81 -18.97 -22.56 -13.88
CA HIS A 81 -19.14 -22.11 -15.26
C HIS A 81 -18.30 -20.83 -15.48
N PRO A 82 -17.60 -20.67 -16.63
CA PRO A 82 -16.75 -19.52 -16.89
C PRO A 82 -17.47 -18.17 -16.76
N GLU A 83 -18.78 -18.12 -17.04
CA GLU A 83 -19.57 -16.90 -16.87
C GLU A 83 -19.73 -16.49 -15.41
N VAL A 84 -19.99 -17.46 -14.52
CA VAL A 84 -20.14 -17.23 -13.08
C VAL A 84 -18.81 -16.82 -12.48
N ALA A 85 -17.74 -17.54 -12.83
CA ALA A 85 -16.39 -17.20 -12.39
C ALA A 85 -16.01 -15.77 -12.79
N ARG A 86 -16.31 -15.36 -14.03
CA ARG A 86 -16.07 -13.99 -14.49
C ARG A 86 -16.86 -12.95 -13.71
N GLN A 87 -18.12 -13.20 -13.39
CA GLN A 87 -18.95 -12.26 -12.62
C GLN A 87 -18.42 -12.09 -11.21
N GLU A 88 -18.03 -13.19 -10.54
CA GLU A 88 -17.41 -13.14 -9.22
C GLU A 88 -16.07 -12.38 -9.27
N LEU A 89 -15.22 -12.66 -10.25
CA LEU A 89 -13.94 -11.96 -10.43
C LEU A 89 -14.14 -10.47 -10.66
N MET A 90 -15.16 -10.10 -11.45
CA MET A 90 -15.56 -8.72 -11.69
C MET A 90 -15.94 -8.01 -10.39
N GLN A 91 -16.73 -8.67 -9.54
CA GLN A 91 -17.19 -8.12 -8.25
C GLN A 91 -16.05 -8.02 -7.23
N LEU A 92 -15.22 -9.06 -7.10
CA LEU A 92 -14.10 -9.11 -6.15
C LEU A 92 -13.01 -8.08 -6.46
N THR A 93 -12.71 -7.87 -7.75
CA THR A 93 -11.63 -6.97 -8.18
C THR A 93 -12.12 -5.59 -8.58
N HIS A 94 -13.43 -5.35 -8.56
CA HIS A 94 -14.07 -4.13 -9.07
C HIS A 94 -13.62 -3.77 -10.50
N THR A 95 -13.38 -4.78 -11.33
CA THR A 95 -12.97 -4.61 -12.75
C THR A 95 -14.16 -4.80 -13.69
N THR A 96 -13.95 -4.67 -15.00
CA THR A 96 -14.98 -4.95 -16.00
C THR A 96 -14.90 -6.39 -16.52
N LYS A 97 -16.03 -6.93 -16.97
CA LYS A 97 -16.13 -8.30 -17.51
C LYS A 97 -15.19 -8.59 -18.69
N HIS A 98 -14.81 -7.58 -19.47
CA HIS A 98 -14.01 -7.74 -20.69
C HIS A 98 -12.53 -8.06 -20.45
N ARG A 99 -12.06 -7.88 -19.20
CA ARG A 99 -10.70 -8.25 -18.78
C ARG A 99 -10.53 -9.77 -18.65
N TRP A 100 -11.62 -10.48 -18.40
CA TRP A 100 -11.64 -11.91 -18.06
C TRP A 100 -12.04 -12.81 -19.22
N PHE A 101 -12.26 -12.25 -20.41
CA PHE A 101 -12.35 -13.07 -21.62
C PHE A 101 -10.94 -13.41 -22.12
N PRO A 102 -10.71 -14.66 -22.57
CA PRO A 102 -9.42 -15.03 -23.11
C PRO A 102 -9.08 -14.17 -24.33
N ARG A 103 -7.86 -13.62 -24.35
CA ARG A 103 -7.32 -12.88 -25.51
C ARG A 103 -6.21 -13.71 -26.13
N ALA A 104 -6.17 -13.77 -27.46
CA ALA A 104 -5.14 -14.52 -28.19
C ALA A 104 -3.71 -14.08 -27.85
N ARG A 105 -3.52 -12.80 -27.47
CA ARG A 105 -2.23 -12.24 -27.05
C ARG A 105 -1.77 -12.73 -25.68
N ASP A 106 -2.71 -13.03 -24.77
CA ASP A 106 -2.40 -13.39 -23.39
C ASP A 106 -1.93 -14.86 -23.26
N ASN A 107 -2.08 -15.65 -24.33
CA ASN A 107 -1.53 -17.00 -24.43
C ASN A 107 0.01 -17.04 -24.40
N LYS A 108 0.69 -15.89 -24.61
CA LYS A 108 2.15 -15.79 -24.57
C LYS A 108 2.57 -14.61 -23.69
N ALA A 109 3.13 -14.92 -22.53
CA ALA A 109 3.75 -13.91 -21.68
C ALA A 109 4.95 -13.26 -22.40
N LYS A 110 5.04 -11.94 -22.33
CA LYS A 110 6.21 -11.21 -22.83
C LYS A 110 7.37 -11.45 -21.87
N LYS A 111 8.55 -11.78 -22.40
CA LYS A 111 9.79 -11.83 -21.61
C LYS A 111 10.37 -10.42 -21.51
N THR A 112 9.85 -9.62 -20.59
CA THR A 112 10.39 -8.29 -20.30
C THR A 112 11.54 -8.42 -19.30
N PRO A 113 12.74 -7.88 -19.59
CA PRO A 113 13.83 -7.85 -18.61
C PRO A 113 13.43 -6.98 -17.41
N MET A 114 13.94 -7.32 -16.23
CA MET A 114 13.72 -6.56 -15.01
C MET A 114 14.53 -5.27 -15.05
N ASP A 115 13.90 -4.13 -14.74
CA ASP A 115 14.54 -2.80 -14.78
C ASP A 115 15.64 -2.63 -13.70
N ARG A 116 15.49 -3.32 -12.57
CA ARG A 116 16.45 -3.33 -11.45
C ARG A 116 16.97 -4.74 -11.20
N PRO A 117 17.99 -5.21 -11.96
CA PRO A 117 18.44 -6.61 -11.88
C PRO A 117 19.21 -6.96 -10.60
N TYR A 118 19.68 -5.96 -9.84
CA TYR A 118 20.54 -6.15 -8.65
C TYR A 118 19.91 -5.60 -7.35
N LEU A 119 18.59 -5.38 -7.33
CA LEU A 119 17.86 -4.90 -6.16
C LEU A 119 16.88 -5.97 -5.67
#